data_AF-A0A925T9L0-F1
#
_entry.id   AF-A0A925T9L0-F1
#
_cell.length_a   1.000
_cell.length_b   1.000
_cell.length_c   1.000
_cell.angle_alpha   90.00
_cell.angle_beta   90.00
_cell.angle_gamma   90.00
#
_symmetry.space_group_name_H-M   'P 1'
#
loop_
_entity.id
_entity.type
_entity.pdbx_description
1 polymer ?
#
loop_
_entity_poly.entity_id
_entity_poly.type
_entity_poly.pdbx_seq_one_letter_code
_entity_poly.pdbx_strand_id
1 'polypeptide(L)'
;MKLLHHLLGLRRPLVPVYEPLLPLSEHDKALVQRFVQMDVDSRIMRIIDAGESADLSEFPLLQFAIAADLDLHVKLAALRRIHLFYDHPRAVPMMTELKEKKVIQDLEPYLSIALQQFHLIDGDEFKRRIYEANNADA
;
A
#
# COMPACT_ATOMS: atom_id res chain seq x y z
N MET A 1 -35.18 37.63 17.81
CA MET A 1 -33.77 37.63 17.38
C MET A 1 -32.86 37.60 18.59
N LYS A 2 -32.16 36.49 18.82
CA LYS A 2 -30.97 36.38 19.69
C LYS A 2 -30.08 35.29 19.09
N LEU A 3 -28.81 35.65 18.91
CA LEU A 3 -27.73 34.84 18.35
C LEU A 3 -27.49 33.56 19.16
N LEU A 4 -27.09 32.47 18.49
CA LEU A 4 -25.90 31.71 18.87
C LEU A 4 -25.40 30.89 17.65
N HIS A 5 -24.46 31.47 16.91
CA HIS A 5 -23.58 30.76 15.99
C HIS A 5 -22.44 30.16 16.82
N HIS A 6 -22.48 28.87 17.13
CA HIS A 6 -21.26 28.06 17.35
C HIS A 6 -21.65 26.59 17.52
N LEU A 7 -21.19 25.75 16.60
CA LEU A 7 -20.38 24.57 16.91
C LEU A 7 -19.96 23.90 15.60
N LEU A 8 -18.76 24.31 15.17
CA LEU A 8 -17.69 23.46 14.65
C LEU A 8 -18.05 22.41 13.60
N GLY A 9 -17.81 22.81 12.35
CA GLY A 9 -17.49 21.89 11.26
C GLY A 9 -16.21 21.11 11.56
N LEU A 10 -16.33 20.04 12.35
CA LEU A 10 -15.41 18.93 12.28
C LEU A 10 -15.70 18.17 10.98
N ARG A 11 -15.21 18.69 9.85
CA ARG A 11 -14.87 17.81 8.73
C ARG A 11 -13.76 16.91 9.27
N ARG A 12 -14.13 15.78 9.87
CA ARG A 12 -13.21 14.65 9.97
C ARG A 12 -12.68 14.47 8.55
N PRO A 13 -11.36 14.41 8.32
CA PRO A 13 -10.90 13.90 7.04
C PRO A 13 -11.62 12.56 6.87
N LEU A 14 -12.24 12.37 5.71
CA LEU A 14 -12.75 11.07 5.30
C LEU A 14 -11.52 10.16 5.31
N VAL A 15 -11.25 9.54 6.45
CA VAL A 15 -10.34 8.41 6.52
C VAL A 15 -11.02 7.40 5.62
N PRO A 16 -10.47 7.03 4.45
CA PRO A 16 -11.06 5.99 3.66
C PRO A 16 -11.29 4.80 4.59
N VAL A 17 -12.53 4.35 4.68
CA VAL A 17 -12.89 3.17 5.46
C VAL A 17 -12.20 2.02 4.74
N TYR A 18 -10.98 1.72 5.18
CA TYR A 18 -10.18 0.64 4.66
C TYR A 18 -10.80 -0.65 5.17
N GLU A 19 -11.26 -1.50 4.27
CA GLU A 19 -11.32 -2.93 4.52
C GLU A 19 -9.91 -3.48 4.29
N PRO A 20 -9.24 -4.00 5.33
CA PRO A 20 -7.96 -4.62 5.14
C PRO A 20 -8.02 -5.73 4.10
N LEU A 21 -7.07 -5.74 3.14
CA LEU A 21 -6.85 -6.89 2.25
C LEU A 21 -6.80 -8.18 3.08
N LEU A 22 -6.21 -8.10 4.28
CA LEU A 22 -6.34 -9.10 5.33
C LEU A 22 -6.46 -8.42 6.71
N PRO A 23 -7.26 -8.94 7.65
CA PRO A 23 -7.40 -8.36 8.98
C PRO A 23 -6.05 -8.26 9.71
N LEU A 24 -5.83 -7.12 10.37
CA LEU A 24 -4.64 -6.83 11.17
C LEU A 24 -4.81 -7.30 12.62
N SER A 25 -3.76 -7.85 13.22
CA SER A 25 -3.72 -8.13 14.67
C SER A 25 -3.74 -6.83 15.48
N GLU A 26 -4.03 -6.88 16.80
CA GLU A 26 -3.93 -5.68 17.65
C GLU A 26 -2.51 -5.10 17.70
N HIS A 27 -1.50 -5.98 17.66
CA HIS A 27 -0.10 -5.57 17.56
C HIS A 27 0.16 -4.83 16.23
N ASP A 28 -0.30 -5.40 15.12
CA ASP A 28 -0.18 -4.83 13.78
C ASP A 28 -0.86 -3.44 13.72
N LYS A 29 -2.04 -3.30 14.35
CA LYS A 29 -2.77 -2.01 14.42
C LYS A 29 -1.95 -0.94 15.13
N ALA A 30 -1.32 -1.26 16.27
CA ALA A 30 -0.51 -0.29 17.00
C ALA A 30 0.75 0.15 16.23
N LEU A 31 1.33 -0.76 15.43
CA LEU A 31 2.43 -0.46 14.52
C LEU A 31 1.98 0.49 13.40
N VAL A 32 0.88 0.17 12.72
CA VAL A 32 0.30 1.00 11.65
C VAL A 32 -0.16 2.37 12.18
N GLN A 33 -0.74 2.44 13.37
CA GLN A 33 -1.16 3.71 13.98
C GLN A 33 0.01 4.65 14.24
N ARG A 34 1.18 4.13 14.60
CA ARG A 34 2.38 4.97 14.74
C ARG A 34 2.88 5.42 13.38
N PHE A 35 2.85 4.54 12.39
CA PHE A 35 3.25 4.84 11.02
C PHE A 35 2.41 5.97 10.40
N VAL A 36 1.07 5.92 10.49
CA VAL A 36 0.20 6.94 9.87
C VAL A 36 0.31 8.33 10.50
N GLN A 37 0.88 8.44 11.70
CA GLN A 37 1.12 9.72 12.38
C GLN A 37 2.40 10.43 11.89
N MET A 38 3.26 9.73 11.14
CA MET A 38 4.47 10.29 10.58
C MET A 38 4.15 11.14 9.33
N ASP A 39 5.01 12.12 9.04
CA ASP A 39 5.01 12.80 7.74
C ASP A 39 5.40 11.85 6.59
N VAL A 40 5.18 12.28 5.35
CA VAL A 40 5.39 11.45 4.15
C VAL A 40 6.83 10.95 4.04
N ASP A 41 7.82 11.83 4.22
CA ASP A 41 9.24 11.48 4.08
C ASP A 41 9.64 10.44 5.14
N SER A 42 9.19 10.64 6.37
CA SER A 42 9.38 9.70 7.48
C SER A 42 8.71 8.35 7.22
N ARG A 43 7.51 8.32 6.63
CA ARG A 43 6.83 7.07 6.23
C ARG A 43 7.61 6.35 5.14
N ILE A 44 8.10 7.07 4.13
CA ILE A 44 8.94 6.49 3.08
C ILE A 44 10.17 5.85 3.73
N MET A 45 10.92 6.60 4.54
CA MET A 45 12.11 6.08 5.23
C MET A 45 11.80 4.88 6.10
N ARG A 46 10.70 4.89 6.84
CA ARG A 46 10.30 3.75 7.67
C ARG A 46 10.01 2.48 6.87
N ILE A 47 9.47 2.62 5.66
CA ILE A 47 9.28 1.53 4.70
C ILE A 47 10.63 1.07 4.14
N ILE A 48 11.57 2.00 3.92
CA ILE A 48 12.94 1.64 3.51
C ILE A 48 13.59 0.74 4.57
N ASP A 49 13.62 1.20 5.81
CA ASP A 49 14.23 0.49 6.93
C ASP A 49 13.56 -0.87 7.16
N ALA A 50 12.23 -0.94 7.05
CA ALA A 50 11.47 -2.19 7.14
C ALA A 50 11.90 -3.19 6.06
N GLY A 51 12.07 -2.73 4.82
CA GLY A 51 12.52 -3.58 3.72
C GLY A 51 13.93 -4.10 3.95
N GLU A 52 14.85 -3.22 4.35
CA GLU A 52 16.26 -3.57 4.56
C GLU A 52 16.48 -4.51 5.74
N SER A 53 15.63 -4.45 6.78
CA SER A 53 15.71 -5.39 7.90
C SER A 53 15.26 -6.80 7.54
N ALA A 54 14.36 -6.93 6.55
CA ALA A 54 13.65 -8.18 6.21
C ALA A 54 13.00 -8.88 7.42
N ASP A 55 12.73 -8.15 8.51
CA ASP A 55 12.02 -8.68 9.67
C ASP A 55 10.56 -8.86 9.30
N LEU A 56 10.10 -10.11 9.21
CA LEU A 56 8.72 -10.45 8.85
C LEU A 56 7.67 -9.78 9.75
N SER A 57 8.03 -9.36 10.98
CA SER A 57 7.16 -8.59 11.87
C SER A 57 6.76 -7.21 11.30
N GLU A 58 7.51 -6.70 10.33
CA GLU A 58 7.32 -5.42 9.66
C GLU A 58 6.38 -5.50 8.44
N PHE A 59 6.04 -6.71 7.99
CA PHE A 59 5.11 -6.93 6.87
C PHE A 59 3.80 -6.12 6.97
N PRO A 60 3.15 -5.98 8.15
CA PRO A 60 1.92 -5.19 8.27
C PRO A 60 2.06 -3.74 7.80
N LEU A 61 3.25 -3.14 7.92
CA LEU A 61 3.49 -1.77 7.43
C LEU A 61 3.46 -1.72 5.91
N LEU A 62 4.16 -2.63 5.24
CA LEU A 62 4.17 -2.67 3.78
C LEU A 62 2.77 -3.03 3.24
N GLN A 63 2.09 -3.97 3.90
CA GLN A 63 0.72 -4.33 3.58
C GLN A 63 -0.21 -3.10 3.64
N PHE A 64 -0.17 -2.36 4.76
CA PHE A 64 -0.95 -1.16 4.91
C PHE A 64 -0.56 -0.09 3.89
N ALA A 65 0.74 0.15 3.70
CA ALA A 65 1.25 1.19 2.81
C ALA A 65 0.73 1.02 1.38
N ILE A 66 0.87 -0.20 0.82
CA ILE A 66 0.42 -0.51 -0.55
C ILE A 66 -1.10 -0.33 -0.66
N ALA A 67 -1.85 -0.90 0.28
CA ALA A 67 -3.29 -0.98 0.18
C ALA A 67 -4.01 0.34 0.51
N ALA A 68 -3.49 1.12 1.46
CA ALA A 68 -4.26 2.15 2.16
C ALA A 68 -3.56 3.50 2.35
N ASP A 69 -2.24 3.62 2.17
CA ASP A 69 -1.61 4.95 2.29
C ASP A 69 -2.21 5.92 1.26
N LEU A 70 -2.31 7.19 1.62
CA LEU A 70 -2.85 8.22 0.74
C LEU A 70 -1.78 8.75 -0.22
N ASP A 71 -0.51 8.59 0.13
CA ASP A 71 0.61 9.09 -0.64
C ASP A 71 1.11 8.04 -1.64
N LEU A 72 1.19 8.43 -2.91
CA LEU A 72 1.65 7.56 -3.98
C LEU A 72 3.10 7.12 -3.77
N HIS A 73 3.99 8.01 -3.34
CA HIS A 73 5.40 7.67 -3.14
C HIS A 73 5.58 6.66 -2.00
N VAL A 74 4.77 6.72 -0.95
CA VAL A 74 4.75 5.69 0.10
C VAL A 74 4.30 4.33 -0.47
N LYS A 75 3.23 4.30 -1.27
CA LYS A 75 2.78 3.06 -1.93
C LYS A 75 3.88 2.45 -2.81
N LEU A 76 4.52 3.27 -3.63
CA LEU A 76 5.59 2.83 -4.54
C LEU A 76 6.83 2.35 -3.76
N ALA A 77 7.19 3.04 -2.67
CA ALA A 77 8.30 2.63 -1.81
C ALA A 77 8.05 1.24 -1.20
N ALA A 78 6.81 0.95 -0.81
CA ALA A 78 6.41 -0.34 -0.25
C ALA A 78 6.37 -1.44 -1.32
N LEU A 79 5.80 -1.17 -2.50
CA LEU A 79 5.81 -2.11 -3.64
C LEU A 79 7.22 -2.54 -4.03
N ARG A 80 8.18 -1.60 -4.04
CA ARG A 80 9.59 -1.92 -4.36
C ARG A 80 10.25 -2.87 -3.36
N ARG A 81 9.71 -3.00 -2.15
CA ARG A 81 10.32 -3.75 -1.03
C ARG A 81 9.55 -5.01 -0.64
N ILE A 82 8.29 -5.14 -1.06
CA ILE A 82 7.43 -6.25 -0.64
C ILE A 82 8.00 -7.63 -1.00
N HIS A 83 8.82 -7.74 -2.04
CA HIS A 83 9.49 -8.99 -2.42
C HIS A 83 10.47 -9.51 -1.35
N LEU A 84 10.97 -8.64 -0.48
CA LEU A 84 11.83 -9.03 0.65
C LEU A 84 11.05 -9.79 1.74
N PHE A 85 9.73 -9.79 1.64
CA PHE A 85 8.81 -10.48 2.54
C PHE A 85 8.12 -11.68 1.89
N TYR A 86 8.72 -12.25 0.83
CA TYR A 86 8.15 -13.37 0.09
C TYR A 86 7.74 -14.55 1.01
N ASP A 87 8.56 -14.82 2.04
CA ASP A 87 8.34 -15.90 3.00
C ASP A 87 7.27 -15.58 4.07
N HIS A 88 6.77 -14.34 4.14
CA HIS A 88 5.68 -14.00 5.04
C HIS A 88 4.39 -14.71 4.56
N PRO A 89 3.65 -15.45 5.43
CA PRO A 89 2.51 -16.28 5.02
C PRO A 89 1.36 -15.51 4.36
N ARG A 90 1.29 -14.19 4.60
CA ARG A 90 0.31 -13.26 3.99
C ARG A 90 0.78 -12.59 2.70
N ALA A 91 2.06 -12.68 2.32
CA ALA A 91 2.60 -11.89 1.20
C ALA A 91 2.08 -12.36 -0.15
N VAL A 92 2.22 -13.65 -0.48
CA VAL A 92 1.69 -14.22 -1.73
C VAL A 92 0.16 -14.02 -1.84
N PRO A 93 -0.67 -14.35 -0.81
CA PRO A 93 -2.10 -14.08 -0.86
C PRO A 93 -2.45 -12.61 -1.16
N MET A 94 -1.79 -11.67 -0.48
CA MET A 94 -2.00 -10.24 -0.71
C MET A 94 -1.64 -9.82 -2.15
N MET A 95 -0.51 -10.28 -2.66
CA MET A 95 -0.06 -9.93 -4.03
C MET A 95 -0.98 -10.55 -5.09
N THR A 96 -1.49 -11.76 -4.87
CA THR A 96 -2.52 -12.36 -5.75
C THR A 96 -3.80 -11.54 -5.76
N GLU A 97 -4.28 -11.08 -4.60
CA GLU A 97 -5.46 -10.21 -4.54
C GLU A 97 -5.22 -8.87 -5.27
N LEU A 98 -4.03 -8.28 -5.11
CA LEU A 98 -3.64 -7.07 -5.84
C LEU A 98 -3.59 -7.28 -7.35
N LYS A 99 -3.15 -8.46 -7.82
CA LYS A 99 -3.13 -8.83 -9.25
C LYS A 99 -4.52 -8.73 -9.88
N GLU A 100 -5.56 -9.12 -9.13
CA GLU A 100 -6.94 -9.23 -9.59
C GLU A 100 -7.69 -7.89 -9.54
N LYS A 101 -7.22 -6.93 -8.75
CA LYS A 101 -7.84 -5.61 -8.61
C LYS A 101 -7.46 -4.69 -9.78
N LYS A 102 -8.47 -4.30 -10.57
CA LYS A 102 -8.32 -3.32 -11.67
C LYS A 102 -7.99 -1.89 -11.23
N VAL A 103 -8.09 -1.58 -9.94
CA VAL A 103 -8.04 -0.20 -9.38
C VAL A 103 -6.60 0.34 -9.25
N ILE A 104 -5.59 -0.38 -9.78
CA ILE A 104 -4.19 -0.14 -9.43
C ILE A 104 -3.33 0.19 -10.67
N GLN A 105 -3.95 0.69 -11.74
CA GLN A 105 -3.21 1.15 -12.93
C GLN A 105 -2.21 2.27 -12.58
N ASP A 106 -2.56 3.13 -11.62
CA ASP A 106 -1.70 4.23 -11.15
C ASP A 106 -0.41 3.77 -10.45
N LEU A 107 -0.29 2.49 -10.09
CA LEU A 107 0.94 1.94 -9.50
C LEU A 107 1.81 1.19 -10.51
N GLU A 108 1.39 1.10 -11.78
CA GLU A 108 2.27 0.59 -12.82
C GLU A 108 3.41 1.59 -13.08
N PRO A 109 4.64 1.13 -13.37
CA PRO A 109 5.05 -0.27 -13.61
C PRO A 109 5.38 -1.07 -12.34
N TYR A 110 5.34 -0.44 -11.16
CA TYR A 110 5.87 -1.01 -9.93
C TYR A 110 5.06 -2.20 -9.41
N LEU A 111 3.74 -2.20 -9.63
CA LEU A 111 2.92 -3.36 -9.31
C LEU A 111 3.32 -4.57 -10.15
N SER A 112 3.47 -4.42 -11.47
CA SER A 112 3.92 -5.51 -12.35
C SER A 112 5.31 -6.02 -11.98
N ILE A 113 6.24 -5.13 -11.59
CA ILE A 113 7.57 -5.55 -11.10
C ILE A 113 7.42 -6.42 -9.85
N ALA A 114 6.64 -5.97 -8.87
CA ALA A 114 6.43 -6.73 -7.64
C ALA A 114 5.77 -8.08 -7.92
N LEU A 115 4.74 -8.13 -8.77
CA LEU A 115 4.07 -9.39 -9.15
C LEU A 115 5.03 -10.38 -9.82
N GLN A 116 5.95 -9.89 -10.67
CA GLN A 116 6.96 -10.73 -11.31
C GLN A 116 7.98 -11.27 -10.29
N GLN A 117 8.40 -10.46 -9.31
CA GLN A 117 9.27 -10.89 -8.21
C GLN A 117 8.62 -11.97 -7.33
N PHE A 118 7.28 -11.97 -7.23
CA PHE A 118 6.50 -13.02 -6.58
C PHE A 118 6.16 -14.21 -7.50
N HIS A 119 6.65 -14.22 -8.75
CA HIS A 119 6.32 -15.23 -9.77
C HIS A 119 4.82 -15.38 -10.06
N LEU A 120 4.03 -14.33 -9.81
CA LEU A 120 2.59 -14.31 -10.06
C LEU A 120 2.24 -13.92 -11.50
N ILE A 121 3.18 -13.33 -12.22
CA ILE A 121 3.08 -13.03 -13.65
C ILE A 121 4.40 -13.43 -14.33
N ASP A 122 4.32 -13.81 -15.60
CA ASP A 122 5.49 -14.08 -16.43
C ASP A 122 5.96 -12.80 -17.18
N GLY A 123 7.00 -12.95 -18.00
CA GLY A 123 7.55 -11.85 -18.78
C GLY A 123 6.62 -11.32 -19.88
N ASP A 124 5.71 -12.14 -20.40
CA ASP A 124 4.79 -11.74 -21.46
C ASP A 124 3.58 -11.01 -20.88
N GLU A 125 3.02 -11.48 -19.76
CA GLU A 125 2.01 -10.75 -19.00
C GLU A 125 2.56 -9.41 -18.50
N PHE A 126 3.81 -9.36 -18.02
CA PHE A 126 4.47 -8.10 -17.65
C PHE A 126 4.48 -7.09 -18.80
N LYS A 127 5.00 -7.49 -19.98
CA LYS A 127 5.07 -6.59 -21.15
C LYS A 127 3.68 -6.10 -21.56
N ARG A 128 2.68 -6.99 -21.54
CA ARG A 128 1.29 -6.64 -21.86
C ARG A 128 0.75 -5.59 -20.90
N ARG A 129 0.93 -5.76 -19.59
CA ARG A 129 0.50 -4.79 -18.57
C ARG A 129 1.16 -3.42 -18.76
N ILE A 130 2.47 -3.40 -19.03
CA ILE A 130 3.19 -2.14 -19.29
C ILE A 130 2.69 -1.45 -20.56
N TYR A 131 2.42 -2.22 -21.63
CA TYR A 131 1.82 -1.66 -22.83
C TYR A 131 0.43 -1.09 -22.54
N GLU A 132 -0.44 -1.83 -21.85
CA GLU A 132 -1.79 -1.37 -21.48
C GLU A 132 -1.73 -0.09 -20.64
N ALA A 133 -0.86 -0.01 -19.62
CA ALA A 133 -0.71 1.17 -18.77
C ALA A 133 -0.27 2.42 -19.56
N ASN A 134 0.66 2.26 -20.51
CA ASN A 134 1.13 3.39 -21.33
C ASN A 134 0.13 3.86 -22.39
N ASN A 135 -0.93 3.09 -22.66
CA ASN A 135 -1.94 3.39 -23.69
C ASN A 135 -3.35 3.54 -23.10
N ALA A 136 -3.50 3.56 -21.77
CA ALA A 136 -4.80 3.66 -21.11
C ALA A 136 -5.48 5.03 -21.27
N ASP A 137 -4.71 6.06 -21.63
CA ASP A 137 -5.16 7.45 -21.81
C ASP A 137 -5.19 7.91 -23.29
N ALA A 138 -5.04 6.99 -24.25
CA ALA A 138 -5.07 7.26 -25.70
C ALA A 138 -6.45 6.97 -26.31
#